data_AF-A0A957B0M6-F1
#
_entry.id   AF-A0A957B0M6-F1
#
_cell.length_a   1.000
_cell.length_b   1.000
_cell.length_c   1.000
_cell.angle_alpha   90.00
_cell.angle_beta   90.00
_cell.angle_gamma   90.00
#
_symmetry.space_group_name_H-M   'P 1'
#
loop_
_entity.id
_entity.type
_entity.pdbx_description
1 polymer ?
#
loop_
_entity_poly.entity_id
_entity_poly.type
_entity_poly.pdbx_seq_one_letter_code
_entity_poly.pdbx_strand_id
1 'polypeptide(L)' 'MYPAVCSECGRETEVPFQPRTDKPVYCRECFQLRRAAAPPRSYNY' A
#
# COMPACT_ATOMS: atom_id res chain seq x y z
N MET A 1 -9.39 1.03 13.93
CA MET A 1 -8.79 1.34 12.63
C MET A 1 -8.47 2.83 12.61
N TYR A 2 -7.40 3.25 11.95
CA TYR A 2 -6.99 4.65 11.83
C TYR A 2 -7.31 5.16 10.42
N PRO A 3 -7.94 6.33 10.29
CA PRO A 3 -8.17 6.95 8.99
C PRO A 3 -6.82 7.42 8.42
N ALA A 4 -6.58 7.10 7.16
CA ALA A 4 -5.40 7.49 6.42
C ALA A 4 -5.76 7.80 4.96
N VAL A 5 -4.96 8.63 4.31
CA VAL A 5 -5.15 8.99 2.90
C VAL A 5 -4.12 8.27 2.06
N CYS A 6 -4.57 7.62 0.98
CA CYS A 6 -3.66 6.97 0.05
C CYS A 6 -2.74 8.00 -0.60
N SER A 7 -1.43 7.84 -0.42
CA SER A 7 -0.43 8.76 -0.99
C SER A 7 -0.30 8.66 -2.51
N GLU A 8 -0.92 7.66 -3.15
CA GLU A 8 -0.86 7.45 -4.60
C GLU A 8 -2.13 7.97 -5.30
N CYS A 9 -3.33 7.67 -4.76
CA CYS A 9 -4.60 8.05 -5.38
C CYS A 9 -5.44 9.07 -4.59
N GLY A 10 -5.03 9.43 -3.38
CA GLY A 10 -5.74 10.42 -2.54
C GLY A 10 -7.03 9.93 -1.89
N ARG A 11 -7.37 8.63 -1.99
CA ARG A 11 -8.58 8.07 -1.38
C ARG A 11 -8.41 7.87 0.13
N GLU A 12 -9.51 8.05 0.85
CA GLU A 12 -9.64 7.76 2.27
C GLU A 12 -9.64 6.24 2.48
N THR A 13 -8.82 5.73 3.40
CA THR A 13 -8.71 4.31 3.73
C THR A 13 -8.51 4.12 5.22
N GLU A 14 -8.93 2.97 5.71
CA GLU A 14 -8.78 2.59 7.11
C GLU A 14 -7.64 1.58 7.26
N VAL A 15 -6.65 1.88 8.10
CA VAL A 15 -5.49 1.03 8.36
C VAL A 15 -5.43 0.58 9.81
N PRO A 16 -4.89 -0.61 10.11
CA PRO A 16 -4.79 -1.11 11.50
C PRO A 16 -3.63 -0.48 12.29
N PHE A 17 -2.78 0.32 11.63
CA PHE A 17 -1.61 0.98 12.23
C PHE A 17 -1.76 2.50 12.13
N GLN A 18 -1.10 3.23 13.04
CA GLN A 18 -1.10 4.68 13.00
C GLN A 18 -0.31 5.16 11.77
N PRO A 19 -0.93 5.95 10.86
CA PRO A 19 -0.23 6.47 9.69
C PRO A 19 0.91 7.39 10.14
N ARG A 20 2.11 7.14 9.62
CA ARG A 20 3.29 7.95 9.94
C ARG A 20 3.74 8.72 8.72
N THR A 21 4.21 9.95 8.90
CA THR A 21 4.72 10.79 7.81
C THR A 21 5.96 10.20 7.13
N ASP A 22 6.66 9.26 7.79
CA ASP A 22 7.83 8.59 7.22
C ASP A 22 7.50 7.44 6.25
N LYS A 23 6.29 6.86 6.31
CA LYS A 23 5.86 5.81 5.35
C LYS A 23 4.59 6.24 4.61
N PRO A 24 4.58 6.22 3.27
CA PRO A 24 3.36 6.46 2.51
C PRO A 24 2.35 5.35 2.77
N VAL A 25 1.09 5.75 2.97
CA VAL A 25 -0.03 4.81 3.13
C VAL A 25 -0.63 4.55 1.76
N TYR A 26 -0.93 3.30 1.47
CA TYR A 26 -1.55 2.90 0.21
C TYR A 26 -2.88 2.19 0.49
N CYS A 27 -3.89 2.49 -0.33
CA CYS A 27 -5.11 1.69 -0.34
C CYS A 27 -4.80 0.29 -0.91
N ARG A 28 -5.74 -0.64 -0.70
CA ARG A 28 -5.60 -2.04 -1.17
C ARG A 28 -5.24 -2.16 -2.65
N GLU A 29 -5.81 -1.30 -3.50
CA GLU A 29 -5.58 -1.31 -4.96
C GLU A 29 -4.17 -0.85 -5.30
N CYS A 30 -3.76 0.34 -4.83
CA CYS A 30 -2.42 0.89 -5.02
C CYS A 30 -1.34 -0.04 -4.44
N PHE A 31 -1.59 -0.61 -3.26
CA PHE A 31 -0.68 -1.57 -2.65
C PHE A 31 -0.52 -2.83 -3.52
N GLN A 32 -1.61 -3.38 -4.06
CA GLN A 32 -1.57 -4.52 -4.97
C GLN A 32 -0.83 -4.21 -6.27
N LEU A 33 -1.11 -3.07 -6.91
CA LEU A 33 -0.42 -2.63 -8.13
C LEU A 33 1.09 -2.50 -7.90
N ARG A 34 1.50 -1.86 -6.80
CA ARG A 34 2.90 -1.68 -6.44
C ARG A 34 3.61 -2.99 -6.10
N ARG A 35 2.87 -3.95 -5.52
CA ARG A 35 3.38 -5.28 -5.21
C ARG A 35 3.47 -6.18 -6.46
N ALA A 36 2.60 -5.97 -7.44
CA ALA A 36 2.61 -6.67 -8.72
C ALA A 36 3.73 -6.20 -9.66
N ALA A 37 4.22 -4.97 -9.49
CA ALA A 37 5.37 -4.45 -10.23
C ALA A 37 6.72 -5.04 -9.79
N ALA A 38 6.79 -5.70 -8.63
CA ALA A 38 7.94 -6.51 -8.29
C ALA A 38 7.92 -7.76 -9.19
N PRO A 39 9.03 -8.11 -9.87
CA PRO A 39 9.06 -9.33 -10.67
C PRO A 39 8.58 -10.50 -9.80
N PRO A 40 7.73 -11.40 -10.31
CA PRO A 40 7.37 -12.59 -9.55
C PRO A 40 8.69 -13.20 -9.11
N ARG A 41 8.87 -13.36 -7.80
CA ARG A 41 10.03 -14.07 -7.25
C ARG A 41 10.06 -15.39 -8.00
N SER A 42 10.95 -15.49 -8.98
CA SER A 42 11.14 -16.64 -9.82
C SER A 42 11.49 -17.77 -8.87
N TYR A 43 10.50 -18.60 -8.56
CA TYR A 43 10.78 -19.87 -7.92
C TYR A 43 11.49 -20.67 -9.00
N ASN A 44 12.81 -20.74 -8.87
CA ASN A 44 13.63 -21.58 -9.74
C ASN A 44 13.12 -23.01 -9.59
N TYR A 45 12.84 -23.61 -10.74
CA TYR A 45 12.41 -25.00 -10.90
C TYR A 45 13.58 -25.94 -10.65
#